data_AF-A0A260RJQ6-F1
#
_entry.id   AF-A0A260RJQ6-F1
#
_cell.length_a   1.000
_cell.length_b   1.000
_cell.length_c   1.000
_cell.angle_alpha   90.00
_cell.angle_beta   90.00
_cell.angle_gamma   90.00
#
_symmetry.space_group_name_H-M   'P 1'
#
loop_
_entity.id
_entity.type
_entity.pdbx_description
1 polymer ?
#
loop_
_entity_poly.entity_id
_entity_poly.type
_entity_poly.pdbx_seq_one_letter_code
_entity_poly.pdbx_strand_id
1 'polypeptide(L)'
;MSGTAGEIDCTLAAIPAYSAGIRTARIPAPGYLRAAVDEVALPIQWQGGVGPDGRVSAEAGVDVRVLSTRPDPLPNSTLPLGQWAPDLAHDLARSITERSGQRTPATATYLPDQGLYEITHPVPISDTDAAAVARYIRITRLRANLAALDPVADADCAVGLAAELHVLESYSRRVPSTNDRTVR
;
A
#
# COMPACT_ATOMS: atom_id res chain seq x y z
N MET A 1 -16.85 -14.43 5.12
CA MET A 1 -15.59 -13.89 5.66
C MET A 1 -15.93 -12.62 6.38
N SER A 2 -15.62 -12.53 7.67
CA SER A 2 -15.85 -11.34 8.49
C SER A 2 -14.53 -11.08 9.20
N GLY A 3 -13.88 -10.02 8.76
CA GLY A 3 -12.56 -9.56 9.15
C GLY A 3 -12.36 -8.20 8.50
N THR A 4 -11.33 -7.46 8.91
CA THR A 4 -10.98 -6.20 8.24
C THR A 4 -10.62 -6.46 6.77
N ALA A 5 -10.62 -5.41 5.94
CA ALA A 5 -10.17 -5.54 4.55
C ALA A 5 -8.74 -6.12 4.47
N GLY A 6 -7.84 -5.70 5.37
CA GLY A 6 -6.48 -6.23 5.42
C GLY A 6 -6.40 -7.70 5.82
N GLU A 7 -7.28 -8.19 6.70
CA GLU A 7 -7.35 -9.62 7.02
C GLU A 7 -7.78 -10.46 5.81
N ILE A 8 -8.74 -9.97 5.03
CA ILE A 8 -9.20 -10.63 3.80
C ILE A 8 -8.06 -10.63 2.77
N ASP A 9 -7.42 -9.49 2.55
CA ASP A 9 -6.30 -9.35 1.61
C ASP A 9 -5.14 -10.28 1.98
N CYS A 10 -4.73 -10.32 3.26
CA CYS A 10 -3.70 -11.24 3.74
C CYS A 10 -4.07 -12.72 3.52
N THR A 11 -5.33 -13.08 3.77
CA THR A 11 -5.81 -14.45 3.60
C THR A 11 -5.82 -14.85 2.12
N LEU A 12 -6.31 -13.98 1.25
CA LEU A 12 -6.33 -14.22 -0.20
C LEU A 12 -4.90 -14.23 -0.76
N ALA A 13 -4.02 -13.34 -0.30
CA ALA A 13 -2.64 -13.29 -0.76
C ALA A 13 -1.85 -14.56 -0.42
N ALA A 14 -2.22 -15.27 0.65
CA ALA A 14 -1.63 -16.56 1.02
C ALA A 14 -2.01 -17.70 0.08
N ILE A 15 -2.98 -17.50 -0.81
CA ILE A 15 -3.39 -18.47 -1.83
C ILE A 15 -2.67 -18.09 -3.14
N PRO A 16 -1.82 -18.96 -3.71
CA PRO A 16 -1.00 -18.62 -4.87
C PRO A 16 -1.80 -18.03 -6.04
N ALA A 17 -3.00 -18.57 -6.30
CA ALA A 17 -3.88 -18.13 -7.37
C ALA A 17 -4.38 -16.68 -7.24
N TYR A 18 -4.46 -16.13 -6.02
CA TYR A 18 -4.97 -14.77 -5.78
C TYR A 18 -3.86 -13.77 -5.42
N SER A 19 -2.66 -14.26 -5.09
CA SER A 19 -1.54 -13.46 -4.59
C SER A 19 -1.16 -12.26 -5.47
N ALA A 20 -1.13 -12.42 -6.79
CA ALA A 20 -0.84 -11.34 -7.73
C ALA A 20 -2.01 -10.34 -7.83
N GLY A 21 -3.24 -10.87 -7.82
CA GLY A 21 -4.47 -10.07 -7.87
C GLY A 21 -4.61 -9.12 -6.68
N ILE A 22 -4.31 -9.60 -5.47
CA ILE A 22 -4.36 -8.77 -4.25
C ILE A 22 -3.35 -7.63 -4.31
N ARG A 23 -2.09 -7.91 -4.70
CA ARG A 23 -1.04 -6.87 -4.80
C ARG A 23 -1.33 -5.80 -5.84
N THR A 24 -2.08 -6.16 -6.87
CA THR A 24 -2.45 -5.26 -7.98
C THR A 24 -3.85 -4.68 -7.84
N ALA A 25 -4.55 -5.02 -6.74
CA ALA A 25 -5.89 -4.52 -6.49
C ALA A 25 -5.87 -2.99 -6.39
N ARG A 26 -6.81 -2.36 -7.09
CA ARG A 26 -6.94 -0.90 -7.08
C ARG A 26 -7.74 -0.48 -5.86
N ILE A 27 -7.07 0.18 -4.93
CA ILE A 27 -7.73 0.82 -3.79
C ILE A 27 -7.52 2.34 -3.83
N PRO A 28 -8.49 3.12 -3.35
CA PRO A 28 -8.37 4.57 -3.33
C PRO A 28 -7.26 5.02 -2.37
N ALA A 29 -6.60 6.13 -2.71
CA ALA A 29 -5.71 6.80 -1.78
C ALA A 29 -6.48 7.24 -0.50
N PRO A 30 -5.84 7.21 0.68
CA PRO A 30 -6.41 7.69 1.93
C PRO A 30 -7.00 9.11 1.79
N GLY A 31 -8.14 9.35 2.42
CA GLY A 31 -8.84 10.64 2.32
C GLY A 31 -7.99 11.84 2.74
N TYR A 32 -7.16 11.68 3.78
CA TYR A 32 -6.26 12.74 4.22
C TYR A 32 -5.17 13.08 3.20
N LEU A 33 -4.70 12.11 2.40
CA LEU A 33 -3.74 12.36 1.32
C LEU A 33 -4.40 13.10 0.17
N ARG A 34 -5.64 12.73 -0.17
CA ARG A 34 -6.40 13.46 -1.20
C ARG A 34 -6.61 14.91 -0.78
N ALA A 35 -7.02 15.16 0.46
CA ALA A 35 -7.17 16.51 0.99
C ALA A 35 -5.85 17.31 0.97
N ALA A 36 -4.75 16.71 1.41
CA ALA A 36 -3.44 17.37 1.38
C ALA A 36 -2.98 17.69 -0.06
N VAL A 37 -3.29 16.81 -1.02
CA VAL A 37 -3.04 17.06 -2.44
C VAL A 37 -3.90 18.21 -2.96
N ASP A 38 -5.21 18.19 -2.69
CA ASP A 38 -6.13 19.23 -3.16
C ASP A 38 -5.73 20.62 -2.61
N GLU A 39 -5.36 20.70 -1.33
CA GLU A 39 -4.88 21.94 -0.69
C GLU A 39 -3.63 22.53 -1.35
N VAL A 40 -2.73 21.68 -1.88
CA VAL A 40 -1.47 22.12 -2.49
C VAL A 40 -1.65 22.36 -3.99
N ALA A 41 -2.33 21.46 -4.70
CA ALA A 41 -2.46 21.50 -6.15
C ALA A 41 -3.37 22.64 -6.62
N LEU A 42 -4.48 22.91 -5.90
CA LEU A 42 -5.43 23.94 -6.32
C LEU A 42 -4.76 25.34 -6.41
N PRO A 43 -4.05 25.85 -5.38
CA PRO A 43 -3.40 27.16 -5.48
C PRO A 43 -2.37 27.26 -6.62
N ILE A 44 -1.59 26.21 -6.86
CA ILE A 44 -0.54 26.20 -7.90
C ILE A 44 -1.16 26.16 -9.30
N GLN A 45 -2.24 25.39 -9.50
CA GLN A 45 -2.99 25.38 -10.78
C GLN A 45 -3.58 26.76 -11.09
N TRP A 46 -4.09 27.46 -10.08
CA TRP A 46 -4.62 28.81 -10.24
C TRP A 46 -3.53 29.85 -10.56
N GLN A 47 -2.28 29.62 -10.14
CA GLN A 47 -1.15 30.50 -10.43
C GLN A 47 -0.45 30.21 -11.78
N GLY A 48 -0.48 28.96 -12.25
CA GLY A 48 0.18 28.52 -13.49
C GLY A 48 -0.59 28.76 -14.79
N GLY A 49 -1.77 29.38 -14.73
CA GLY A 49 -2.69 29.48 -15.87
C GLY A 49 -2.38 30.55 -16.93
N VAL A 50 -1.50 31.52 -16.66
CA VAL A 50 -1.25 32.63 -17.59
C VAL A 50 0.23 33.04 -17.54
N GLY A 51 1.00 32.67 -18.57
CA GLY A 51 2.29 33.32 -18.84
C GLY A 51 2.08 34.81 -19.14
N PRO A 52 3.08 35.69 -18.93
CA PRO A 52 2.95 37.14 -19.15
C PRO A 52 2.52 37.52 -20.58
N ASP A 53 2.62 36.59 -21.53
CA ASP A 53 2.31 36.66 -22.94
C ASP A 53 1.06 35.84 -23.37
N GLY A 54 0.34 35.22 -22.41
CA GLY A 54 -0.92 34.50 -22.65
C GLY A 54 -0.78 33.21 -23.50
N ARG A 55 0.44 32.73 -23.72
CA ARG A 55 0.73 31.51 -24.48
C ARG A 55 0.91 30.32 -23.53
N VAL A 56 0.32 29.18 -23.89
CA VAL A 56 0.60 27.91 -23.24
C VAL A 56 1.96 27.42 -23.74
N SER A 57 2.99 27.45 -22.88
CA SER A 57 4.30 26.90 -23.20
C SER A 57 4.16 25.39 -23.45
N ALA A 58 4.56 24.94 -24.63
CA ALA A 58 4.60 23.52 -25.01
C ALA A 58 5.86 22.83 -24.45
N GLU A 59 6.23 23.13 -23.20
CA GLU A 59 7.30 22.40 -22.52
C GLU A 59 6.81 20.99 -22.21
N ALA A 60 7.70 20.00 -22.34
CA ALA A 60 7.39 18.63 -21.96
C ALA A 60 7.05 18.61 -20.46
N GLY A 61 5.78 18.37 -20.15
CA GLY A 61 5.32 18.30 -18.77
C GLY A 61 5.92 17.12 -18.03
N VAL A 62 6.22 17.32 -16.75
CA VAL A 62 6.66 16.29 -15.82
C VAL A 62 5.45 15.76 -15.08
N ASP A 63 5.26 14.44 -15.10
CA ASP A 63 4.18 13.81 -14.34
C ASP A 63 4.44 13.91 -12.84
N VAL A 64 3.39 14.08 -12.05
CA VAL A 64 3.46 14.01 -10.59
C VAL A 64 2.46 12.98 -10.09
N ARG A 65 2.89 12.08 -9.18
CA ARG A 65 2.01 11.11 -8.55
C ARG A 65 2.35 10.89 -7.08
N VAL A 66 1.34 10.52 -6.30
CA VAL A 66 1.50 10.03 -4.93
C VAL A 66 1.29 8.52 -4.92
N LEU A 67 2.30 7.78 -4.48
CA LEU A 67 2.25 6.35 -4.20
C LEU A 67 2.07 6.14 -2.70
N SER A 68 0.87 5.75 -2.28
CA SER A 68 0.63 5.38 -0.87
C SER A 68 0.96 3.91 -0.65
N THR A 69 1.93 3.65 0.22
CA THR A 69 2.49 2.31 0.44
C THR A 69 1.95 1.68 1.72
N ARG A 70 1.75 0.36 1.69
CA ARG A 70 1.36 -0.46 2.85
C ARG A 70 2.29 -1.67 2.92
N PRO A 71 2.43 -2.32 4.09
CA PRO A 71 3.17 -3.57 4.19
C PRO A 71 2.59 -4.65 3.25
N ASP A 72 3.47 -5.42 2.58
CA ASP A 72 3.04 -6.60 1.82
C ASP A 72 2.27 -7.56 2.74
N PRO A 73 1.12 -8.10 2.31
CA PRO A 73 0.62 -8.14 0.94
C PRO A 73 -0.47 -7.11 0.64
N LEU A 74 -0.66 -6.12 1.51
CA LEU A 74 -1.73 -5.14 1.35
C LEU A 74 -1.50 -4.30 0.08
N PRO A 75 -2.54 -4.04 -0.73
CA PRO A 75 -2.38 -3.28 -1.96
C PRO A 75 -1.91 -1.85 -1.69
N ASN A 76 -1.08 -1.33 -2.58
CA ASN A 76 -0.74 0.09 -2.61
C ASN A 76 -1.84 0.88 -3.33
N SER A 77 -1.85 2.20 -3.14
CA SER A 77 -2.73 3.10 -3.88
C SER A 77 -1.91 4.14 -4.63
N THR A 78 -2.29 4.42 -5.87
CA THR A 78 -1.65 5.46 -6.68
C THR A 78 -2.65 6.58 -6.94
N LEU A 79 -2.24 7.82 -6.71
CA LEU A 79 -2.99 9.03 -7.03
C LEU A 79 -2.19 9.83 -8.06
N PRO A 80 -2.57 9.83 -9.34
CA PRO A 80 -1.95 10.67 -10.35
C PRO A 80 -2.44 12.12 -10.22
N LEU A 81 -1.53 13.09 -10.37
CA LEU A 81 -1.82 14.53 -10.36
C LEU A 81 -1.68 15.17 -11.76
N GLY A 82 -1.33 14.36 -12.76
CA GLY A 82 -1.13 14.81 -14.14
C GLY A 82 0.23 15.46 -14.38
N GLN A 83 0.33 16.14 -15.52
CA GLN A 83 1.55 16.79 -16.00
C GLN A 83 1.64 18.25 -15.56
N TRP A 84 2.85 18.66 -15.18
CA TRP A 84 3.15 20.00 -14.69
C TRP A 84 4.42 20.53 -15.36
N ALA A 85 4.55 21.85 -15.47
CA ALA A 85 5.83 22.45 -15.87
C ALA A 85 6.93 21.99 -14.90
N PRO A 86 8.17 21.71 -15.36
CA PRO A 86 9.21 21.10 -14.53
C PRO A 86 9.44 21.77 -13.17
N ASP A 87 9.49 23.11 -13.14
CA ASP A 87 9.67 23.90 -11.91
C ASP A 87 8.48 23.72 -10.95
N LEU A 88 7.25 23.77 -11.49
CA LEU A 88 6.03 23.58 -10.70
C LEU A 88 5.88 22.13 -10.22
N ALA A 89 6.34 21.15 -11.00
CA ALA A 89 6.31 19.74 -10.63
C ALA A 89 7.18 19.48 -9.40
N HIS A 90 8.37 20.08 -9.37
CA HIS A 90 9.27 20.04 -8.22
C HIS A 90 8.65 20.69 -6.98
N ASP A 91 8.12 21.91 -7.13
CA ASP A 91 7.46 22.66 -6.04
C ASP A 91 6.26 21.91 -5.47
N LEU A 92 5.44 21.33 -6.34
CA LEU A 92 4.29 20.51 -5.99
C LEU A 92 4.72 19.26 -5.23
N ALA A 93 5.72 18.53 -5.73
CA ALA A 93 6.20 17.30 -5.11
C ALA A 93 6.75 17.55 -3.71
N ARG A 94 7.55 18.62 -3.54
CA ARG A 94 8.05 19.04 -2.23
C ARG A 94 6.92 19.43 -1.28
N SER A 95 5.99 20.29 -1.74
CA SER A 95 4.91 20.81 -0.89
C SER A 95 3.96 19.71 -0.41
N ILE A 96 3.65 18.74 -1.27
CA ILE A 96 2.86 17.55 -0.89
C ILE A 96 3.66 16.69 0.09
N THR A 97 4.96 16.48 -0.14
CA THR A 97 5.83 15.69 0.75
C THR A 97 5.87 16.29 2.15
N GLU A 98 6.08 17.60 2.28
CA GLU A 98 6.10 18.31 3.56
C GLU A 98 4.77 18.21 4.30
N ARG A 99 3.65 18.47 3.61
CA ARG A 99 2.32 18.47 4.23
C ARG A 99 1.85 17.07 4.61
N SER A 100 2.02 16.09 3.72
CA SER A 100 1.66 14.70 3.98
C SER A 100 2.61 14.03 4.98
N GLY A 101 3.87 14.50 5.04
CA GLY A 101 4.93 14.10 5.97
C GLY A 101 4.60 14.29 7.44
N GLN A 102 3.66 15.19 7.76
CA GLN A 102 3.24 15.48 9.13
C GLN A 102 2.62 14.27 9.85
N ARG A 103 2.04 13.31 9.10
CA ARG A 103 1.47 12.08 9.67
C ARG A 103 2.47 10.94 9.67
N THR A 104 3.13 10.73 8.54
CA THR A 104 4.15 9.70 8.34
C THR A 104 5.20 10.25 7.39
N PRO A 105 6.50 10.00 7.63
CA PRO A 105 7.56 10.50 6.76
C PRO A 105 7.34 10.09 5.31
N ALA A 106 7.21 11.08 4.43
CA ALA A 106 7.05 10.91 3.00
C ALA A 106 8.35 11.28 2.28
N THR A 107 8.56 10.72 1.10
CA THR A 107 9.75 11.01 0.27
C THR A 107 9.33 11.32 -1.15
N ALA A 108 9.81 12.43 -1.70
CA ALA A 108 9.72 12.72 -3.13
C ALA A 108 10.99 12.23 -3.85
N THR A 109 10.83 11.59 -4.99
CA THR A 109 11.93 11.14 -5.85
C THR A 109 11.62 11.49 -7.30
N TYR A 110 12.58 12.10 -7.98
CA TYR A 110 12.50 12.31 -9.42
C TYR A 110 13.04 11.09 -10.15
N LEU A 111 12.24 10.56 -11.08
CA LEU A 111 12.55 9.42 -11.93
C LEU A 111 12.77 9.94 -13.36
N PRO A 112 14.02 10.29 -13.74
CA PRO A 112 14.31 11.01 -14.98
C PRO A 112 13.92 10.20 -16.23
N ASP A 113 14.13 8.88 -16.22
CA ASP A 113 13.78 7.99 -17.33
C ASP A 113 12.26 7.90 -17.57
N GLN A 114 11.46 8.32 -16.58
CA GLN A 114 9.99 8.29 -16.63
C GLN A 114 9.39 9.69 -16.73
N GLY A 115 10.19 10.77 -16.65
CA GLY A 115 9.69 12.14 -16.57
C GLY A 115 8.70 12.34 -15.42
N LEU A 116 8.99 11.77 -14.24
CA LEU A 116 8.02 11.61 -13.15
C LEU A 116 8.60 12.03 -11.81
N TYR A 117 7.88 12.86 -11.06
CA TYR A 117 8.03 12.95 -9.60
C TYR A 117 7.09 11.96 -8.91
N GLU A 118 7.66 10.99 -8.20
CA GLU A 118 6.92 10.07 -7.34
C GLU A 118 7.08 10.46 -5.87
N ILE A 119 5.95 10.67 -5.20
CA ILE A 119 5.87 10.94 -3.76
C ILE A 119 5.44 9.65 -3.07
N THR A 120 6.37 8.98 -2.41
CA THR A 120 6.10 7.76 -1.65
C THR A 120 5.63 8.11 -0.24
N HIS A 121 4.42 7.68 0.10
CA HIS A 121 3.77 7.97 1.38
C HIS A 121 3.37 6.69 2.12
N PRO A 122 4.06 6.31 3.21
CA PRO A 122 3.66 5.17 4.03
C PRO A 122 2.32 5.42 4.71
N VAL A 123 1.35 4.54 4.51
CA VAL A 123 0.02 4.63 5.11
C VAL A 123 -0.01 3.84 6.42
N PRO A 124 -0.36 4.46 7.56
CA PRO A 124 -0.63 3.74 8.80
C PRO A 124 -1.74 2.70 8.60
N ILE A 125 -1.54 1.51 9.15
CA ILE A 125 -2.54 0.43 9.16
C ILE A 125 -3.03 0.20 10.59
N SER A 126 -4.22 -0.39 10.74
CA SER A 126 -4.75 -0.72 12.06
C SER A 126 -3.91 -1.81 12.73
N ASP A 127 -3.93 -1.89 14.06
CA ASP A 127 -3.24 -2.97 14.80
C ASP A 127 -3.74 -4.36 14.38
N THR A 128 -5.03 -4.48 14.05
CA THR A 128 -5.63 -5.71 13.51
C THR A 128 -5.03 -6.09 12.16
N ASP A 129 -4.92 -5.12 11.23
CA ASP A 129 -4.29 -5.35 9.93
C ASP A 129 -2.78 -5.64 10.06
N ALA A 130 -2.09 -4.98 10.99
CA ALA A 130 -0.68 -5.24 11.28
C ALA A 130 -0.48 -6.68 11.81
N ALA A 131 -1.35 -7.14 12.70
CA ALA A 131 -1.34 -8.53 13.16
C ALA A 131 -1.63 -9.52 12.03
N ALA A 132 -2.55 -9.18 11.11
CA ALA A 132 -2.85 -9.99 9.94
C ALA A 132 -1.65 -10.12 9.00
N VAL A 133 -0.97 -9.01 8.70
CA VAL A 133 0.28 -8.97 7.92
C VAL A 133 1.36 -9.84 8.58
N ALA A 134 1.56 -9.70 9.90
CA ALA A 134 2.56 -10.49 10.61
C ALA A 134 2.27 -12.00 10.53
N ARG A 135 1.00 -12.40 10.68
CA ARG A 135 0.57 -13.80 10.50
C ARG A 135 0.82 -14.28 9.07
N TYR A 136 0.47 -13.48 8.06
CA TYR A 136 0.72 -13.80 6.66
C TYR A 136 2.21 -14.02 6.37
N ILE A 137 3.08 -13.12 6.85
CA ILE A 137 4.54 -13.24 6.68
C ILE A 137 5.05 -14.52 7.34
N ARG A 138 4.57 -14.84 8.56
CA ARG A 138 4.97 -16.06 9.27
C ARG A 138 4.54 -17.31 8.52
N ILE A 139 3.30 -17.40 8.08
CA ILE A 139 2.76 -18.52 7.28
C ILE A 139 3.59 -18.71 6.00
N THR A 140 3.88 -17.62 5.29
CA THR A 140 4.64 -17.66 4.03
C THR A 140 6.06 -18.17 4.25
N ARG A 141 6.74 -17.70 5.30
CA ARG A 141 8.07 -18.19 5.69
C ARG A 141 8.06 -19.65 6.10
N LEU A 142 7.07 -20.09 6.89
CA LEU A 142 6.95 -21.49 7.31
C LEU A 142 6.76 -22.42 6.10
N ARG A 143 5.91 -22.03 5.14
CA ARG A 143 5.72 -22.79 3.90
C ARG A 143 6.98 -22.85 3.05
N ALA A 144 7.70 -21.74 2.92
CA ALA A 144 8.99 -21.71 2.21
C ALA A 144 10.03 -22.62 2.88
N ASN A 145 10.12 -22.60 4.21
CA ASN A 145 11.02 -23.46 4.96
C ASN A 145 10.66 -24.94 4.76
N LEU A 146 9.38 -25.31 4.90
CA LEU A 146 8.91 -26.67 4.67
C LEU A 146 9.22 -27.17 3.24
N ALA A 147 9.09 -26.30 2.24
CA ALA A 147 9.41 -26.64 0.85
C ALA A 147 10.92 -26.83 0.60
N ALA A 148 11.77 -26.32 1.48
CA ALA A 148 13.23 -26.43 1.37
C ALA A 148 13.83 -27.61 2.15
N LEU A 149 13.05 -28.24 3.05
CA LEU A 149 13.51 -29.38 3.85
C LEU A 149 13.58 -30.67 3.02
N ASP A 150 14.53 -31.54 3.36
CA ASP A 150 14.54 -32.90 2.83
C ASP A 150 13.48 -33.75 3.56
N PRO A 151 12.56 -34.40 2.83
CA PRO A 151 11.43 -35.09 3.45
C PRO A 151 11.84 -36.31 4.30
N VAL A 152 13.07 -36.82 4.14
CA VAL A 152 13.58 -37.99 4.88
C VAL A 152 14.56 -37.56 5.97
N ALA A 153 15.53 -36.71 5.63
CA ALA A 153 16.56 -36.30 6.57
C ALA A 153 16.04 -35.33 7.64
N ASP A 154 15.04 -34.51 7.32
CA ASP A 154 14.53 -33.45 8.18
C ASP A 154 13.11 -33.73 8.72
N ALA A 155 12.69 -35.00 8.77
CA ALA A 155 11.31 -35.39 9.08
C ALA A 155 10.78 -34.82 10.41
N ASP A 156 11.58 -34.87 11.50
CA ASP A 156 11.18 -34.34 12.80
C ASP A 156 11.05 -32.80 12.79
N CYS A 157 11.93 -32.11 12.05
CA CYS A 157 11.86 -30.67 11.85
C CYS A 157 10.60 -30.28 11.04
N ALA A 158 10.29 -31.05 9.99
CA ALA A 158 9.13 -30.84 9.15
C ALA A 158 7.81 -31.00 9.94
N VAL A 159 7.71 -31.99 10.84
CA VAL A 159 6.53 -32.18 11.70
C VAL A 159 6.29 -30.97 12.60
N GLY A 160 7.34 -30.43 13.24
CA GLY A 160 7.23 -29.25 14.10
C GLY A 160 6.74 -28.01 13.35
N LEU A 161 7.32 -27.73 12.18
CA LEU A 161 6.92 -26.60 11.34
C LEU A 161 5.51 -26.76 10.76
N ALA A 162 5.11 -27.98 10.41
CA ALA A 162 3.76 -28.28 9.92
C ALA A 162 2.70 -28.08 11.00
N ALA A 163 2.98 -28.44 12.25
CA ALA A 163 2.09 -28.20 13.38
C ALA A 163 1.91 -26.69 13.64
N GLU A 164 3.00 -25.91 13.62
CA GLU A 164 2.93 -24.45 13.76
C GLU A 164 2.09 -23.82 12.63
N LEU A 165 2.34 -24.24 11.39
CA LEU A 165 1.59 -23.78 10.22
C LEU A 165 0.10 -24.08 10.36
N HIS A 166 -0.27 -25.29 10.79
CA HIS A 166 -1.67 -25.68 10.98
C HIS A 166 -2.39 -24.78 12.00
N VAL A 167 -1.74 -24.48 13.13
CA VAL A 167 -2.29 -23.58 14.15
C VAL A 167 -2.51 -22.18 13.58
N LEU A 168 -1.54 -21.61 12.88
CA LEU A 168 -1.64 -20.27 12.29
C LEU A 168 -2.73 -20.19 11.22
N GLU A 169 -2.83 -21.19 10.34
CA GLU A 169 -3.88 -21.25 9.32
C GLU A 169 -5.28 -21.37 9.94
N SER A 170 -5.41 -22.03 11.10
CA SER A 170 -6.69 -22.15 11.79
C SER A 170 -7.23 -20.79 12.24
N TYR A 171 -6.35 -19.86 12.65
CA TYR A 171 -6.74 -18.51 13.05
C TYR A 171 -7.20 -17.67 11.85
N SER A 172 -6.63 -17.86 10.67
CA SER A 172 -7.09 -17.19 9.44
C SER A 172 -8.45 -17.70 8.96
N ARG A 173 -8.87 -18.91 9.36
CA ARG A 173 -10.17 -19.50 8.99
C ARG A 173 -11.27 -19.22 10.00
N ARG A 174 -10.95 -18.78 11.23
CA ARG A 174 -11.96 -18.54 12.26
C ARG A 174 -12.81 -17.32 11.90
N VAL A 175 -14.07 -17.60 11.54
CA VAL A 175 -15.16 -16.64 11.55
C VAL A 175 -15.39 -16.22 13.02
N PRO A 176 -15.49 -14.93 13.37
CA PRO A 176 -16.10 -14.52 14.63
C PRO A 176 -17.52 -15.08 14.62
N SER A 177 -17.75 -16.13 15.41
CA SER A 177 -19.09 -16.60 15.70
C SER A 177 -19.79 -15.47 16.47
N THR A 178 -20.56 -14.64 15.77
CA THR A 178 -21.58 -13.80 16.40
C THR A 178 -22.68 -14.71 16.92
N ASN A 179 -22.43 -15.40 18.04
CA ASN A 179 -23.47 -16.04 18.82
C ASN A 179 -23.75 -15.15 20.03
N ASP A 180 -24.77 -14.34 19.83
CA ASP A 180 -25.93 -14.22 20.70
C ASP A 180 -25.67 -14.04 22.20
N ARG A 181 -25.83 -12.79 22.64
CA ARG A 181 -26.35 -12.49 23.97
C ARG A 181 -27.27 -11.27 23.91
N THR A 182 -28.36 -11.40 23.18
CA THR A 182 -29.61 -10.73 23.59
C THR A 182 -30.39 -11.71 24.46
N VAL A 183 -30.06 -11.71 25.75
CA VAL A 183 -30.93 -12.28 26.78
C VAL A 183 -31.24 -11.19 27.79
N ARG A 184 -32.52 -10.80 27.72
CA ARG A 184 -33.34 -9.92 28.58
C ARG A 184 -33.28 -8.43 28.33
#